data_AF-A0A1Q4V1H3-F1
#
_entry.id   AF-A0A1Q4V1H3-F1
#
_cell.length_a   1.000
_cell.length_b   1.000
_cell.length_c   1.000
_cell.angle_alpha   90.00
_cell.angle_beta   90.00
_cell.angle_gamma   90.00
#
_symmetry.space_group_name_H-M   'P 1'
#
loop_
_entity.id
_entity.type
_entity.pdbx_description
1 polymer ?
#
loop_
_entity_poly.entity_id
_entity_poly.type
_entity_poly.pdbx_seq_one_letter_code
_entity_poly.pdbx_strand_id
1 'polypeptide(L)'
;MSGTADAPDALEVEAEGPYVTAPLCGEDLRIIPTGAWRQSWRRVLQAGNVDAFAACVMHPDDVELYEEIDPTNDEFGDFLAAAAERAGESEGKSRGPARSSRRTRRR
;
A
#
# COMPACT_ATOMS: atom_id res chain seq x y z
N MET A 1 5.87 -11.68 -41.30
CA MET A 1 5.54 -10.46 -40.55
C MET A 1 4.09 -10.55 -40.12
N SER A 2 3.85 -10.82 -38.83
CA SER A 2 2.63 -10.62 -38.01
C SER A 2 3.09 -11.05 -36.61
N GLY A 3 3.48 -10.17 -35.68
CA GLY A 3 2.68 -9.09 -35.07
C GLY A 3 1.82 -9.72 -33.97
N THR A 4 1.81 -9.34 -32.71
CA THR A 4 2.47 -8.31 -31.89
C THR A 4 2.33 -8.84 -30.45
N ALA A 5 3.29 -8.54 -29.57
CA ALA A 5 3.28 -8.96 -28.17
C ALA A 5 1.97 -8.56 -27.47
N ASP A 6 1.21 -9.55 -27.02
CA ASP A 6 0.14 -9.37 -26.05
C ASP A 6 0.81 -9.28 -24.67
N ALA A 7 1.26 -8.07 -24.33
CA ALA A 7 1.72 -7.74 -23.00
C ALA A 7 0.48 -7.61 -22.09
N PRO A 8 0.53 -8.12 -20.84
CA PRO A 8 -0.67 -8.35 -20.05
C PRO A 8 -1.43 -7.05 -19.81
N ASP A 9 -2.75 -7.13 -20.00
CA ASP A 9 -3.75 -6.14 -19.61
C ASP A 9 -3.28 -5.38 -18.37
N ALA A 10 -2.99 -4.09 -18.57
CA ALA A 10 -2.82 -3.15 -17.49
C ALA A 10 -4.12 -3.19 -16.70
N LEU A 11 -4.11 -3.93 -15.59
CA LEU A 11 -5.20 -3.94 -14.63
C LEU A 11 -5.34 -2.50 -14.14
N GLU A 12 -6.28 -1.77 -14.72
CA GLU A 12 -6.81 -0.51 -14.22
C GLU A 12 -7.40 -0.83 -12.85
N VAL A 13 -6.54 -0.81 -11.82
CA VAL A 13 -6.96 -0.95 -10.43
C VAL A 13 -7.58 0.39 -10.05
N GLU A 14 -8.84 0.58 -10.46
CA GLU A 14 -9.78 1.49 -9.80
C GLU A 14 -9.96 0.99 -8.36
N ALA A 15 -8.96 1.28 -7.52
CA ALA A 15 -9.08 1.17 -6.07
C ALA A 15 -9.90 2.37 -5.59
N GLU A 16 -11.20 2.30 -5.87
CA GLU A 16 -12.25 3.22 -5.44
C GLU A 16 -12.62 2.93 -3.97
N GLY A 17 -11.61 2.77 -3.12
CA GLY A 17 -11.73 2.48 -1.70
C GLY A 17 -11.06 3.56 -0.86
N PRO A 18 -11.52 3.82 0.39
CA PRO A 18 -10.88 4.78 1.27
C PRO A 18 -9.48 4.28 1.64
N TYR A 19 -8.43 4.96 1.19
CA TYR A 19 -7.07 4.67 1.61
C TYR A 19 -6.84 5.14 3.05
N VAL A 20 -5.99 4.40 3.77
CA VAL A 20 -5.50 4.76 5.09
C VAL A 20 -3.99 4.95 5.01
N THR A 21 -3.49 6.05 5.58
CA THR A 21 -2.06 6.33 5.65
C THR A 21 -1.47 5.67 6.89
N ALA A 22 -0.40 4.90 6.73
CA ALA A 22 0.37 4.30 7.82
C ALA A 22 1.88 4.39 7.54
N PRO A 23 2.73 4.36 8.58
CA PRO A 23 4.16 4.43 8.43
C PRO A 23 4.71 3.03 8.14
N LEU A 24 5.54 2.94 7.12
CA LEU A 24 6.37 1.78 6.77
C LEU A 24 7.83 2.24 6.78
N CYS A 25 8.66 1.64 7.63
CA CYS A 25 10.10 1.94 7.73
C CYS A 25 10.45 3.43 7.86
N GLY A 26 9.54 4.25 8.39
CA GLY A 26 9.72 5.70 8.58
C GLY A 26 9.09 6.59 7.50
N GLU A 27 8.53 6.01 6.44
CA GLU A 27 7.81 6.71 5.38
C GLU A 27 6.31 6.46 5.49
N ASP A 28 5.50 7.48 5.22
CA ASP A 28 4.03 7.39 5.29
C ASP A 28 3.47 6.90 3.95
N LEU A 29 2.99 5.66 3.89
CA LEU A 29 2.39 5.05 2.71
C LEU A 29 0.87 4.88 2.87
N ARG A 30 0.16 4.91 1.75
CA ARG A 30 -1.28 4.70 1.67
C ARG A 30 -1.60 3.27 1.27
N ILE A 31 -2.50 2.65 2.02
CA ILE A 31 -2.97 1.29 1.79
C ILE A 31 -4.49 1.19 1.95
N ILE A 32 -5.11 0.32 1.18
CA ILE A 32 -6.52 -0.04 1.33
C ILE A 32 -6.70 -0.79 2.66
N PRO A 33 -7.69 -0.44 3.50
CA PRO A 33 -7.93 -1.11 4.77
C PRO A 33 -8.32 -2.57 4.56
N THR A 34 -7.95 -3.42 5.53
CA THR A 34 -8.12 -4.88 5.48
C THR A 34 -9.56 -5.34 5.21
N GLY A 35 -10.55 -4.56 5.67
CA GLY A 35 -11.98 -4.83 5.45
C GLY A 35 -12.44 -4.63 4.00
N ALA A 36 -11.73 -3.82 3.21
CA ALA A 36 -12.05 -3.52 1.81
C ALA A 36 -11.28 -4.40 0.81
N TRP A 37 -10.48 -5.36 1.28
CA TRP A 37 -9.71 -6.23 0.40
C TRP A 37 -10.59 -7.22 -0.35
N ARG A 38 -10.38 -7.30 -1.67
CA ARG A 38 -11.00 -8.34 -2.50
C ARG A 38 -10.50 -9.72 -2.08
N GLN A 39 -11.38 -10.72 -2.19
CA GLN A 39 -11.03 -12.12 -1.92
C GLN A 39 -9.90 -12.62 -2.82
N SER A 40 -9.83 -12.13 -4.07
CA SER A 40 -8.74 -12.45 -5.00
C SER A 40 -7.38 -12.01 -4.47
N TRP A 41 -7.27 -10.82 -3.89
CA TRP A 41 -6.02 -10.30 -3.32
C TRP A 41 -5.57 -11.11 -2.11
N ARG A 42 -6.52 -11.51 -1.25
CA ARG A 42 -6.20 -12.42 -0.12
C ARG A 42 -5.66 -13.77 -0.58
N ARG A 43 -6.08 -14.27 -1.74
CA ARG A 43 -5.51 -15.50 -2.32
C ARG A 43 -4.07 -15.29 -2.80
N VAL A 44 -3.75 -14.11 -3.35
CA VAL A 44 -2.37 -13.75 -3.75
C VAL A 44 -1.44 -13.76 -2.53
N LEU A 45 -1.88 -13.15 -1.42
CA LEU A 45 -1.15 -13.20 -0.16
C LEU A 45 -0.98 -14.64 0.37
N GLN A 46 -2.05 -15.46 0.33
CA GLN A 46 -1.98 -16.87 0.74
C GLN A 46 -1.06 -17.72 -0.15
N ALA A 47 -0.87 -17.33 -1.41
CA ALA A 47 0.10 -17.94 -2.31
C ALA A 47 1.55 -17.53 -2.01
N GLY A 48 1.77 -16.68 -1.01
CA GLY A 48 3.09 -16.18 -0.61
C GLY A 48 3.65 -15.09 -1.52
N ASN A 49 2.84 -14.54 -2.43
CA ASN A 49 3.27 -13.48 -3.33
C ASN A 49 2.96 -12.12 -2.70
N VAL A 50 3.87 -11.65 -1.83
CA VAL A 50 3.70 -10.43 -1.05
C VAL A 50 3.80 -9.18 -1.93
N ASP A 51 4.72 -9.16 -2.90
CA ASP A 51 4.92 -8.01 -3.80
C ASP A 51 3.70 -7.75 -4.67
N ALA A 52 3.17 -8.80 -5.32
CA ALA A 52 1.97 -8.66 -6.12
C ALA A 52 0.74 -8.29 -5.27
N PHE A 53 0.71 -8.74 -4.01
CA PHE A 53 -0.32 -8.33 -3.07
C PHE A 53 -0.17 -6.84 -2.72
N ALA A 54 1.03 -6.37 -2.37
CA ALA A 54 1.32 -4.98 -2.05
C ALA A 54 0.91 -4.05 -3.20
N ALA A 55 1.27 -4.37 -4.45
CA ALA A 55 0.86 -3.61 -5.62
C ALA A 55 -0.67 -3.55 -5.83
N CYS A 56 -1.44 -4.52 -5.33
CA CYS A 56 -2.90 -4.51 -5.41
C CYS A 56 -3.56 -3.67 -4.30
N VAL A 57 -2.93 -3.58 -3.12
CA VAL A 57 -3.54 -2.94 -1.94
C VAL A 57 -2.97 -1.57 -1.63
N MET A 58 -1.78 -1.25 -2.10
CA MET A 58 -1.18 0.06 -1.95
C MET A 58 -1.74 1.06 -2.95
N HIS A 59 -1.61 2.34 -2.61
CA HIS A 59 -1.87 3.41 -3.55
C HIS A 59 -0.83 3.39 -4.67
N PRO A 60 -1.20 3.57 -5.96
CA PRO A 60 -0.28 3.46 -7.09
C PRO A 60 0.95 4.39 -6.98
N ASP A 61 0.78 5.64 -6.53
CA ASP A 61 1.90 6.57 -6.30
C ASP A 61 2.91 6.11 -5.24
N ASP A 62 2.51 5.21 -4.33
CA ASP A 62 3.31 4.79 -3.18
C ASP A 62 3.98 3.43 -3.44
N VAL A 63 3.64 2.75 -4.55
CA VAL A 63 4.22 1.45 -4.95
C VAL A 63 5.71 1.57 -5.24
N GLU A 64 6.13 2.61 -5.96
CA GLU A 64 7.56 2.84 -6.25
C GLU A 64 8.37 3.04 -4.96
N LEU A 65 7.80 3.76 -3.99
CA LEU A 65 8.44 3.98 -2.69
C LEU A 65 8.48 2.69 -1.85
N TYR A 66 7.46 1.84 -1.93
CA TYR A 66 7.48 0.52 -1.31
C TYR A 66 8.58 -0.38 -1.87
N GLU A 67 8.75 -0.39 -3.20
CA GLU A 67 9.81 -1.13 -3.87
C GLU A 67 11.22 -0.61 -3.51
N GLU A 68 11.37 0.71 -3.32
CA GLU A 68 12.65 1.31 -2.86
C GLU A 68 12.95 0.95 -1.40
N ILE A 69 11.93 0.93 -0.53
CA ILE A 69 12.09 0.57 0.88
C ILE A 69 12.46 -0.90 1.05
N ASP A 70 11.90 -1.78 0.23
CA ASP A 70 12.08 -3.25 0.28
C ASP A 70 11.92 -3.80 1.72
N PRO A 71 10.74 -3.61 2.35
CA PRO A 71 10.55 -3.98 3.74
C PRO A 71 10.56 -5.50 3.91
N THR A 72 11.01 -5.95 5.08
CA THR A 72 10.84 -7.35 5.48
C THR A 72 9.36 -7.69 5.69
N ASN A 73 9.02 -8.99 5.65
CA ASN A 73 7.66 -9.47 5.94
C ASN A 73 7.17 -9.03 7.33
N ASP A 74 8.07 -8.94 8.32
CA ASP A 74 7.73 -8.49 9.67
C ASP A 74 7.37 -7.00 9.67
N GLU A 75 8.19 -6.15 9.03
CA GLU A 75 7.92 -4.71 8.89
C GLU A 75 6.65 -4.42 8.08
N PHE A 76 6.41 -5.22 7.03
CA PHE A 76 5.17 -5.14 6.27
C PHE A 76 3.96 -5.57 7.12
N GLY A 77 4.11 -6.60 7.95
CA GLY A 77 3.10 -7.02 8.92
C GLY A 77 2.76 -5.92 9.93
N ASP A 78 3.78 -5.24 10.46
CA ASP A 78 3.62 -4.11 11.38
C ASP A 78 2.90 -2.93 10.70
N PHE A 79 3.24 -2.64 9.45
CA PHE A 79 2.54 -1.64 8.64
C PHE A 79 1.07 -1.97 8.46
N LEU A 80 0.73 -3.23 8.14
CA LEU A 80 -0.65 -3.70 8.02
C LEU A 80 -1.42 -3.57 9.34
N ALA A 81 -0.80 -3.92 10.47
CA ALA A 81 -1.39 -3.75 11.79
C ALA A 81 -1.66 -2.27 12.10
N ALA A 82 -0.68 -1.40 11.83
CA ALA A 82 -0.80 0.04 12.02
C ALA A 82 -1.87 0.67 11.09
N ALA A 83 -2.04 0.15 9.88
CA ALA A 83 -3.11 0.54 8.98
C ALA A 83 -4.49 0.08 9.47
N ALA A 84 -4.59 -1.13 10.03
CA ALA A 84 -5.84 -1.65 10.59
C ALA A 84 -6.30 -0.87 11.83
N GLU A 85 -5.37 -0.56 12.75
CA GLU A 85 -5.61 0.32 13.90
C GLU A 85 -6.14 1.68 13.44
N ARG A 86 -5.46 2.30 12.46
CA ARG A 86 -5.87 3.59 11.90
C ARG A 86 -7.18 3.52 11.12
N ALA A 87 -7.49 2.44 10.44
CA ALA A 87 -8.78 2.27 9.77
C ALA A 87 -9.93 2.29 10.80
N GLY A 88 -9.76 1.60 11.93
CA GLY A 88 -10.68 1.66 13.05
C GLY A 88 -10.77 3.04 13.71
N GLU A 89 -9.67 3.81 13.75
CA GLU A 89 -9.68 5.20 14.21
C GLU A 89 -10.30 6.18 13.17
N SER A 90 -10.10 5.94 11.88
CA SER A 90 -10.51 6.81 10.76
C SER A 90 -12.01 6.80 10.52
N GLU A 91 -12.70 5.70 10.83
CA GLU A 91 -14.17 5.65 10.82
C GLU A 91 -14.79 6.60 11.87
N GLY A 92 -13.99 7.05 12.87
CA GLY A 92 -14.41 7.99 13.91
C GLY A 92 -13.73 9.37 13.91
N LYS A 93 -12.59 9.57 13.24
CA LYS A 93 -11.84 10.84 13.29
C LYS A 93 -11.16 11.17 11.96
N SER A 94 -11.68 12.20 11.29
CA SER A 94 -10.94 12.96 10.28
C SER A 94 -9.68 13.55 10.92
N ARG A 95 -8.51 12.93 10.73
CA ARG A 95 -7.23 13.50 11.12
C ARG A 95 -6.59 14.13 9.89
N GLY A 96 -6.43 15.46 9.97
CA GLY A 96 -5.82 16.30 8.95
C GLY A 96 -4.33 15.99 8.68
N PRO A 97 -3.70 16.78 7.81
CA PRO A 97 -2.49 16.40 7.09
C PRO A 97 -1.32 16.04 8.03
N ALA A 98 -0.78 14.84 7.85
CA ALA A 98 0.43 14.39 8.52
C ALA A 98 1.61 15.26 8.07
N ARG A 99 2.32 15.81 9.05
CA ARG A 99 3.49 16.65 8.84
C ARG A 99 4.62 15.82 8.25
N SER A 100 4.90 16.00 6.96
CA SER A 100 6.15 15.59 6.31
C SER A 100 7.34 16.09 7.15
N SER A 101 8.03 15.16 7.81
CA SER A 101 9.24 15.39 8.58
C SER A 101 10.46 15.54 7.65
N ARG A 102 10.41 16.52 6.73
CA ARG A 102 11.62 16.96 6.01
C ARG A 102 12.57 17.61 7.01
N ARG A 103 13.39 16.78 7.65
CA ARG A 103 14.50 17.19 8.50
C ARG A 103 15.68 17.57 7.60
N THR A 104 15.59 18.71 6.93
CA THR A 104 16.70 19.21 6.11
C THR A 104 17.63 20.07 6.98
N ARG A 105 18.61 19.38 7.56
CA ARG A 105 20.01 19.76 7.82
C ARG A 105 20.36 21.18 8.31
N ARG A 106 20.81 21.19 9.57
CA ARG A 106 21.62 22.19 10.31
C ARG A 106 22.72 22.86 9.45
N ARG A 107 22.74 24.20 9.42
CA ARG A 107 23.94 25.05 9.30
C ARG A 107 23.71 26.33 10.08
#